data_AF-A0A523X248-F1
#
_entry.id   AF-A0A523X248-F1
#
_cell.length_a   1.000
_cell.length_b   1.000
_cell.length_c   1.000
_cell.angle_alpha   90.00
_cell.angle_beta   90.00
_cell.angle_gamma   90.00
#
_symmetry.space_group_name_H-M   'P 1'
#
loop_
_entity.id
_entity.type
_entity.pdbx_description
1 polymer ?
#
loop_
_entity_poly.entity_id
_entity_poly.type
_entity_poly.pdbx_seq_one_letter_code
_entity_poly.pdbx_strand_id
1 'polypeptide(L)'
;MGRAVEMGRPIFDIIGRGQFTDSYATQTIAGLSILSYVATLCARLGAKLYAPQSRADVMPVAIELVRDAYRSEGKLDDLDVDEQLPYLSDAQFAWAGGIIGMAARLRPAANIMIGPFWAESMMFAETFDRIGAMQVGGTARMYQIPFFAALCDYVLIGEEMFAAGAYVSGDPQQIGSIASQDWYKIAAIILSIVGALLATAGVTVISDLLLM
;
A
#
# COMPACT_ATOMS: atom_id res chain seq x y z
N MET A 1 -12.25 -10.88 -0.15
CA MET A 1 -11.78 -12.26 0.12
C MET A 1 -12.86 -13.31 -0.12
N GLY A 2 -14.00 -13.29 0.60
CA GLY A 2 -15.07 -14.31 0.43
C GLY A 2 -15.52 -14.53 -1.03
N ARG A 3 -15.77 -13.44 -1.78
CA ARG A 3 -16.05 -13.50 -3.22
C ARG A 3 -14.98 -14.26 -4.03
N ALA A 4 -13.70 -14.13 -3.68
CA ALA A 4 -12.62 -14.81 -4.39
C ALA A 4 -12.68 -16.33 -4.17
N VAL A 5 -12.98 -16.75 -2.93
CA VAL A 5 -13.21 -18.15 -2.57
C VAL A 5 -14.42 -18.70 -3.32
N GLU A 6 -15.55 -17.99 -3.31
CA GLU A 6 -16.78 -18.38 -4.03
C GLU A 6 -16.56 -18.54 -5.54
N MET A 7 -15.74 -17.66 -6.14
CA MET A 7 -15.44 -17.70 -7.57
C MET A 7 -14.32 -18.68 -7.94
N GLY A 8 -13.63 -19.28 -6.95
CA GLY A 8 -12.43 -20.10 -7.19
C GLY A 8 -11.30 -19.36 -7.90
N ARG A 9 -11.25 -18.03 -7.73
CA ARG A 9 -10.28 -17.14 -8.39
C ARG A 9 -9.33 -16.55 -7.34
N PRO A 10 -8.03 -16.38 -7.67
CA PRO A 10 -7.07 -15.89 -6.70
C PRO A 10 -7.23 -14.40 -6.40
N ILE A 11 -6.43 -13.93 -5.44
CA ILE A 11 -6.30 -12.53 -5.05
C ILE A 11 -4.87 -12.10 -5.29
N PHE A 12 -4.69 -10.90 -5.83
CA PHE A 12 -3.37 -10.30 -6.01
C PHE A 12 -3.13 -9.26 -4.91
N ASP A 13 -1.93 -9.27 -4.33
CA ASP A 13 -1.44 -8.23 -3.42
C ASP A 13 -0.11 -7.61 -3.92
N ILE A 14 -0.32 -6.40 -4.40
CA ILE A 14 0.49 -5.35 -4.99
C ILE A 14 1.32 -4.46 -4.05
N ILE A 15 2.47 -4.86 -3.50
CA ILE A 15 3.17 -3.97 -2.54
C ILE A 15 4.00 -2.83 -3.16
N GLY A 16 3.99 -2.69 -4.49
CA GLY A 16 4.83 -1.73 -5.22
C GLY A 16 6.30 -2.18 -5.35
N ARG A 17 7.17 -1.26 -5.80
CA ARG A 17 8.60 -1.57 -6.09
C ARG A 17 9.62 -0.73 -5.31
N GLY A 18 9.19 -0.13 -4.21
CA GLY A 18 10.06 0.66 -3.35
C GLY A 18 11.05 -0.20 -2.55
N GLN A 19 12.04 0.45 -1.97
CA GLN A 19 13.04 -0.18 -1.10
C GLN A 19 12.91 0.30 0.34
N PHE A 20 13.70 -0.29 1.24
CA PHE A 20 13.83 0.21 2.61
C PHE A 20 14.77 1.42 2.74
N THR A 21 15.57 1.69 1.72
CA THR A 21 16.62 2.73 1.75
C THR A 21 16.27 4.00 0.97
N ASP A 22 15.17 3.99 0.22
CA ASP A 22 14.74 5.14 -0.57
C ASP A 22 13.78 6.06 0.20
N SER A 23 13.42 7.18 -0.41
CA SER A 23 12.48 8.15 0.18
C SER A 23 11.04 7.64 0.27
N TYR A 24 10.75 6.44 -0.23
CA TYR A 24 9.44 5.82 -0.25
C TYR A 24 9.36 4.59 0.68
N ALA A 25 10.38 4.34 1.50
CA ALA A 25 10.44 3.21 2.43
C ALA A 25 9.21 3.11 3.34
N THR A 26 8.65 4.24 3.79
CA THR A 26 7.42 4.26 4.59
C THR A 26 6.22 3.71 3.82
N GLN A 27 6.14 3.92 2.51
CA GLN A 27 5.09 3.34 1.67
C GLN A 27 5.29 1.84 1.51
N THR A 28 6.54 1.39 1.35
CA THR A 28 6.89 -0.03 1.30
C THR A 28 6.47 -0.75 2.59
N ILE A 29 6.73 -0.14 3.76
CA ILE A 29 6.35 -0.69 5.07
C ILE A 29 4.82 -0.78 5.21
N ALA A 30 4.09 0.26 4.78
CA ALA A 30 2.62 0.22 4.78
C ALA A 30 2.07 -0.87 3.84
N GLY A 31 2.65 -1.04 2.65
CA GLY A 31 2.31 -2.13 1.73
C GLY A 31 2.55 -3.52 2.34
N LEU A 32 3.69 -3.72 3.00
CA LEU A 32 4.00 -4.97 3.72
C LEU A 32 3.03 -5.24 4.87
N SER A 33 2.59 -4.21 5.58
CA SER A 33 1.60 -4.33 6.66
C SER A 33 0.24 -4.80 6.12
N ILE A 34 -0.18 -4.25 4.98
CA ILE A 34 -1.38 -4.69 4.27
C ILE A 34 -1.22 -6.13 3.75
N LEU A 35 -0.07 -6.47 3.17
CA LEU A 35 0.22 -7.83 2.71
C LEU A 35 0.10 -8.86 3.83
N SER A 36 0.65 -8.57 5.01
CA SER A 36 0.52 -9.44 6.18
C SER A 36 -0.96 -9.67 6.54
N TYR A 37 -1.73 -8.59 6.63
CA TYR A 37 -3.16 -8.65 6.92
C TYR A 37 -3.96 -9.43 5.86
N VAL A 38 -3.72 -9.15 4.58
CA VAL A 38 -4.35 -9.82 3.44
C VAL A 38 -3.98 -11.31 3.43
N ALA A 39 -2.72 -11.65 3.68
CA ALA A 39 -2.26 -13.04 3.77
C ALA A 39 -2.95 -13.80 4.90
N THR A 40 -3.10 -13.19 6.08
CA THR A 40 -3.84 -13.80 7.21
C THR A 40 -5.28 -14.08 6.82
N LEU A 41 -5.97 -13.11 6.19
CA LEU A 41 -7.33 -13.32 5.73
C LEU A 41 -7.45 -14.38 4.63
N CYS A 42 -6.49 -14.43 3.71
CA CYS A 42 -6.43 -15.45 2.67
C CYS A 42 -6.26 -16.85 3.27
N ALA A 43 -5.31 -17.02 4.19
CA ALA A 43 -5.08 -18.28 4.89
C ALA A 43 -6.32 -18.72 5.69
N ARG A 44 -6.93 -17.80 6.46
CA ARG A 44 -8.13 -18.08 7.26
C ARG A 44 -9.33 -18.52 6.42
N LEU A 45 -9.54 -17.88 5.28
CA LEU A 45 -10.71 -18.11 4.42
C LEU A 45 -10.47 -19.12 3.31
N GLY A 46 -9.24 -19.61 3.14
CA GLY A 46 -8.86 -20.52 2.05
C GLY A 46 -8.80 -19.85 0.67
N ALA A 47 -8.52 -18.55 0.59
CA ALA A 47 -8.32 -17.85 -0.67
C ALA A 47 -6.86 -17.96 -1.13
N LYS A 48 -6.63 -18.24 -2.42
CA LYS A 48 -5.27 -18.27 -2.98
C LYS A 48 -4.72 -16.86 -3.20
N LEU A 49 -3.61 -16.54 -2.55
CA LEU A 49 -2.89 -15.26 -2.66
C LEU A 49 -1.76 -15.35 -3.70
N TYR A 50 -1.57 -14.30 -4.50
CA TYR A 50 -0.34 -14.04 -5.23
C TYR A 50 0.18 -12.64 -4.87
N ALA A 51 1.44 -12.54 -4.47
CA ALA A 51 2.13 -11.28 -4.22
C ALA A 51 3.49 -11.27 -4.94
N PRO A 52 3.51 -11.07 -6.27
CA PRO A 52 4.73 -11.13 -7.06
C PRO A 52 5.72 -10.01 -6.69
N GLN A 53 7.00 -10.38 -6.54
CA GLN A 53 8.02 -9.52 -5.96
C GLN A 53 8.91 -8.88 -7.03
N SER A 54 9.40 -7.67 -6.73
CA SER A 54 10.30 -6.91 -7.62
C SER A 54 11.67 -6.63 -7.02
N ARG A 55 11.75 -6.40 -5.71
CA ARG A 55 12.98 -5.95 -5.04
C ARG A 55 13.54 -7.06 -4.15
N ALA A 56 14.79 -7.42 -4.39
CA ALA A 56 15.44 -8.55 -3.71
C ALA A 56 15.73 -8.28 -2.22
N ASP A 57 15.83 -7.00 -1.81
CA ASP A 57 15.96 -6.57 -0.43
C ASP A 57 14.63 -6.61 0.35
N VAL A 58 13.51 -6.37 -0.34
CA VAL A 58 12.16 -6.38 0.26
C VAL A 58 11.55 -7.78 0.30
N MET A 59 11.81 -8.60 -0.72
CA MET A 59 11.23 -9.93 -0.89
C MET A 59 11.35 -10.86 0.33
N PRO A 60 12.52 -10.98 1.02
CA PRO A 60 12.63 -11.84 2.19
C PRO A 60 11.66 -11.44 3.32
N VAL A 61 11.45 -10.13 3.52
CA VAL A 61 10.52 -9.63 4.54
C VAL A 61 9.08 -9.96 4.14
N ALA A 62 8.72 -9.77 2.86
CA ALA A 62 7.40 -10.15 2.35
C ALA A 62 7.12 -11.65 2.54
N ILE A 63 8.10 -12.51 2.25
CA ILE A 63 7.98 -13.96 2.42
C ILE A 63 7.78 -14.33 3.89
N GLU A 64 8.57 -13.78 4.81
CA GLU A 64 8.42 -14.08 6.24
C GLU A 64 7.07 -13.61 6.78
N LEU A 65 6.59 -12.43 6.38
CA LEU A 65 5.25 -11.96 6.78
C LEU A 65 4.14 -12.90 6.28
N VAL A 66 4.22 -13.37 5.03
CA VAL A 66 3.24 -14.33 4.50
C VAL A 66 3.36 -15.69 5.19
N ARG A 67 4.58 -16.17 5.46
CA ARG A 67 4.80 -17.42 6.21
C ARG A 67 4.21 -17.33 7.61
N ASP A 68 4.44 -16.23 8.32
CA ASP A 68 3.91 -15.99 9.66
C ASP A 68 2.38 -15.91 9.65
N ALA A 69 1.81 -15.21 8.67
CA ALA A 69 0.37 -15.15 8.47
C ALA A 69 -0.25 -16.54 8.27
N TYR A 70 0.30 -17.35 7.35
CA TYR A 70 -0.19 -18.72 7.10
C TYR A 70 0.05 -19.63 8.32
N ARG A 71 1.19 -19.49 9.01
CA ARG A 71 1.48 -20.25 10.23
C ARG A 71 0.49 -19.92 11.35
N SER A 72 0.13 -18.65 11.52
CA SER A 72 -0.80 -18.20 12.56
C SER A 72 -2.21 -18.78 12.40
N GLU A 73 -2.61 -19.11 11.17
CA GLU A 73 -3.89 -19.73 10.84
C GLU A 73 -3.77 -21.28 10.70
N GLY A 74 -2.62 -21.86 11.02
CA GLY A 74 -2.39 -23.32 10.94
C GLY A 74 -2.37 -23.87 9.51
N LYS A 75 -2.00 -23.02 8.54
CA LYS A 75 -2.17 -23.22 7.10
C LYS A 75 -0.84 -23.19 6.33
N LEU A 76 0.29 -23.35 7.02
CA LEU A 76 1.61 -23.24 6.40
C LEU A 76 1.84 -24.25 5.27
N ASP A 77 1.24 -25.44 5.35
CA ASP A 77 1.34 -26.47 4.30
C ASP A 77 0.59 -26.09 3.01
N ASP A 78 -0.34 -25.13 3.07
CA ASP A 78 -1.08 -24.60 1.91
C ASP A 78 -0.28 -23.49 1.17
N LEU A 79 0.88 -23.05 1.71
CA LEU A 79 1.71 -21.98 1.16
C LEU A 79 2.78 -22.52 0.20
N ASP A 80 2.68 -22.16 -1.08
CA ASP A 80 3.76 -22.33 -2.06
C ASP A 80 4.41 -20.96 -2.33
N VAL A 81 5.56 -20.72 -1.70
CA VAL A 81 6.25 -19.42 -1.80
C VAL A 81 6.75 -19.14 -3.22
N ASP A 82 7.21 -20.14 -3.95
CA ASP A 82 7.77 -19.95 -5.29
C ASP A 82 6.66 -19.62 -6.29
N GLU A 83 5.48 -20.23 -6.12
CA GLU A 83 4.31 -19.95 -6.95
C GLU A 83 3.63 -18.63 -6.56
N GLN A 84 3.46 -18.38 -5.26
CA GLN A 84 2.64 -17.27 -4.75
C GLN A 84 3.43 -15.97 -4.60
N LEU A 85 4.74 -16.00 -4.35
CA LEU A 85 5.60 -14.82 -4.22
C LEU A 85 6.79 -14.86 -5.20
N PRO A 86 6.57 -15.10 -6.51
CA PRO A 86 7.67 -15.23 -7.45
C PRO A 86 8.41 -13.90 -7.57
N TYR A 87 9.74 -13.96 -7.59
CA TYR A 87 10.54 -12.84 -8.06
C TYR A 87 10.42 -12.74 -9.59
N LEU A 88 10.00 -11.58 -10.10
CA LEU A 88 9.86 -11.40 -11.55
C LEU A 88 11.04 -10.65 -12.15
N SER A 89 11.28 -9.42 -11.70
CA SER A 89 12.37 -8.58 -12.21
C SER A 89 12.56 -7.33 -11.35
N ASP A 90 13.76 -6.78 -11.37
CA ASP A 90 14.02 -5.44 -10.86
C ASP A 90 13.64 -4.34 -11.88
N ALA A 91 13.65 -4.67 -13.17
CA ALA A 91 13.29 -3.71 -14.22
C ALA A 91 11.77 -3.45 -14.22
N GLN A 92 11.37 -2.18 -14.15
CA GLN A 92 9.98 -1.74 -13.97
C GLN A 92 8.98 -2.39 -14.92
N PHE A 93 9.21 -2.27 -16.22
CA PHE A 93 8.29 -2.79 -17.21
C PHE A 93 8.38 -4.32 -17.36
N ALA A 94 9.51 -4.93 -16.99
CA ALA A 94 9.61 -6.39 -16.97
C ALA A 94 8.81 -6.99 -15.80
N TRP A 95 8.92 -6.41 -14.61
CA TRP A 95 8.09 -6.76 -13.46
C TRP A 95 6.61 -6.54 -13.76
N ALA A 96 6.26 -5.36 -14.32
CA ALA A 96 4.88 -5.05 -14.67
C ALA A 96 4.31 -6.01 -15.72
N GLY A 97 5.08 -6.30 -16.78
CA GLY A 97 4.69 -7.28 -17.80
C GLY A 97 4.49 -8.69 -17.24
N GLY A 98 5.33 -9.10 -16.27
CA GLY A 98 5.17 -10.37 -15.57
C GLY A 98 3.85 -10.46 -14.80
N ILE A 99 3.53 -9.43 -14.01
CA ILE A 99 2.26 -9.35 -13.27
C ILE A 99 1.06 -9.34 -14.22
N ILE A 100 1.10 -8.54 -15.29
CA ILE A 100 0.01 -8.47 -16.28
C ILE A 100 -0.20 -9.83 -16.94
N GLY A 101 0.89 -10.52 -17.31
CA GLY A 101 0.82 -11.87 -17.86
C GLY A 101 0.25 -12.89 -16.88
N MET A 102 0.60 -12.80 -15.60
CA MET A 102 0.01 -13.63 -14.53
C MET A 102 -1.48 -13.34 -14.37
N ALA A 103 -1.86 -12.06 -14.29
CA ALA A 103 -3.25 -11.63 -14.15
C ALA A 103 -4.13 -12.10 -15.32
N ALA A 104 -3.63 -12.03 -16.55
CA ALA A 104 -4.35 -12.49 -17.74
C ALA A 104 -4.66 -14.01 -17.69
N ARG A 105 -3.74 -14.82 -17.16
CA ARG A 105 -3.94 -16.28 -17.03
C ARG A 105 -4.79 -16.65 -15.82
N LEU A 106 -4.46 -16.08 -14.67
CA LEU A 106 -5.06 -16.43 -13.38
C LEU A 106 -6.43 -15.79 -13.17
N ARG A 107 -6.70 -14.68 -13.87
CA ARG A 107 -7.92 -13.87 -13.79
C ARG A 107 -8.36 -13.70 -12.34
N PRO A 108 -7.63 -12.96 -11.48
CA PRO A 108 -7.99 -12.85 -10.07
C PRO A 108 -9.34 -12.19 -9.85
N ALA A 109 -10.01 -12.52 -8.74
CA ALA A 109 -11.27 -11.90 -8.35
C ALA A 109 -11.08 -10.54 -7.65
N ALA A 110 -9.90 -10.32 -7.06
CA ALA A 110 -9.56 -9.07 -6.41
C ALA A 110 -8.06 -8.75 -6.58
N ASN A 111 -7.75 -7.45 -6.55
CA ASN A 111 -6.41 -6.89 -6.64
C ASN A 111 -6.25 -5.79 -5.58
N ILE A 112 -5.33 -5.97 -4.66
CA ILE A 112 -4.93 -5.00 -3.65
C ILE A 112 -3.63 -4.38 -4.13
N MET A 113 -3.52 -3.06 -4.21
CA MET A 113 -2.34 -2.34 -4.67
C MET A 113 -2.01 -1.22 -3.67
N ILE A 114 -1.27 -1.54 -2.62
CA ILE A 114 -0.87 -0.57 -1.59
C ILE A 114 0.64 -0.48 -1.55
N GLY A 115 1.21 0.67 -1.92
CA GLY A 115 2.65 0.82 -1.96
C GLY A 115 3.16 2.01 -2.78
N PRO A 116 4.48 2.10 -2.97
CA PRO A 116 5.07 3.05 -3.89
C PRO A 116 5.02 2.51 -5.33
N PHE A 117 4.29 3.23 -6.18
CA PHE A 117 4.12 2.90 -7.61
C PHE A 117 4.61 4.02 -8.54
N TRP A 118 4.95 3.65 -9.77
CA TRP A 118 5.37 4.56 -10.84
C TRP A 118 4.46 4.39 -12.06
N ALA A 119 4.99 4.53 -13.28
CA ALA A 119 4.23 4.47 -14.53
C ALA A 119 3.42 3.17 -14.72
N GLU A 120 3.77 2.09 -14.01
CA GLU A 120 3.01 0.84 -14.02
C GLU A 120 1.63 0.94 -13.34
N SER A 121 1.35 2.00 -12.57
CA SER A 121 0.07 2.20 -11.87
C SER A 121 -1.12 2.08 -12.82
N MET A 122 -1.07 2.80 -13.95
CA MET A 122 -2.12 2.75 -14.98
C MET A 122 -2.20 1.37 -15.61
N MET A 123 -1.05 0.75 -15.92
CA MET A 123 -0.99 -0.56 -16.56
C MET A 123 -1.66 -1.64 -15.69
N PHE A 124 -1.39 -1.63 -14.39
CA PHE A 124 -2.02 -2.54 -13.44
C PHE A 124 -3.50 -2.26 -13.32
N ALA A 125 -3.88 -1.02 -12.99
CA ALA A 125 -5.28 -0.68 -12.74
C ALA A 125 -6.17 -1.00 -13.95
N GLU A 126 -5.72 -0.72 -15.17
CA GLU A 126 -6.45 -1.05 -16.40
C GLU A 126 -6.51 -2.56 -16.65
N THR A 127 -5.42 -3.29 -16.40
CA THR A 127 -5.37 -4.74 -16.59
C THR A 127 -6.37 -5.45 -15.68
N PHE A 128 -6.38 -5.10 -14.39
CA PHE A 128 -7.27 -5.74 -13.41
C PHE A 128 -8.73 -5.30 -13.58
N ASP A 129 -8.98 -4.05 -14.01
CA ASP A 129 -10.31 -3.57 -14.38
C ASP A 129 -10.89 -4.39 -15.56
N ARG A 130 -10.10 -4.59 -16.62
CA ARG A 130 -10.51 -5.42 -17.78
C ARG A 130 -10.79 -6.88 -17.42
N ILE A 131 -10.14 -7.41 -16.38
CA ILE A 131 -10.39 -8.75 -15.84
C ILE A 131 -11.68 -8.82 -15.01
N GLY A 132 -12.23 -7.66 -14.63
CA GLY A 132 -13.35 -7.53 -13.70
C GLY A 132 -12.96 -7.92 -12.27
N ALA A 133 -11.70 -7.70 -11.90
CA ALA A 133 -11.24 -7.88 -10.53
C ALA A 133 -11.68 -6.66 -9.70
N MET A 134 -12.15 -6.88 -8.48
CA MET A 134 -12.37 -5.78 -7.54
C MET A 134 -11.03 -5.20 -7.08
N GLN A 135 -10.89 -3.89 -7.06
CA GLN A 135 -9.61 -3.22 -6.87
C GLN A 135 -9.60 -2.29 -5.66
N VAL A 136 -8.55 -2.42 -4.85
CA VAL A 136 -8.20 -1.44 -3.81
C VAL A 136 -6.83 -0.86 -4.16
N GLY A 137 -6.77 0.43 -4.47
CA GLY A 137 -5.53 1.13 -4.79
C GLY A 137 -5.11 2.08 -3.67
N GLY A 138 -3.80 2.29 -3.50
CA GLY A 138 -3.29 3.23 -2.50
C GLY A 138 -1.82 3.53 -2.69
N THR A 139 -1.50 4.82 -2.79
CA THR A 139 -0.11 5.30 -2.92
C THR A 139 -0.01 6.74 -2.42
N ALA A 140 1.13 7.10 -1.85
CA ALA A 140 1.45 8.48 -1.51
C ALA A 140 2.21 9.22 -2.62
N ARG A 141 2.38 8.60 -3.79
CA ARG A 141 2.95 9.25 -4.98
C ARG A 141 1.85 10.00 -5.73
N MET A 142 1.72 11.29 -5.45
CA MET A 142 0.64 12.17 -5.94
C MET A 142 0.36 12.05 -7.45
N TYR A 143 1.40 11.91 -8.28
CA TYR A 143 1.25 11.78 -9.73
C TYR A 143 0.58 10.48 -10.19
N GLN A 144 0.53 9.46 -9.32
CA GLN A 144 -0.06 8.15 -9.63
C GLN A 144 -1.49 7.99 -9.09
N ILE A 145 -1.85 8.76 -8.08
CA ILE A 145 -3.19 8.74 -7.45
C ILE A 145 -4.32 8.86 -8.49
N PRO A 146 -4.25 9.75 -9.52
CA PRO A 146 -5.32 9.85 -10.51
C PRO A 146 -5.61 8.55 -11.27
N PHE A 147 -4.60 7.70 -11.52
CA PHE A 147 -4.80 6.43 -12.21
C PHE A 147 -5.58 5.44 -11.35
N PHE A 148 -5.27 5.36 -10.05
CA PHE A 148 -6.05 4.54 -9.13
C PHE A 148 -7.45 5.11 -8.91
N ALA A 149 -7.56 6.44 -8.75
CA ALA A 149 -8.85 7.12 -8.61
C ALA A 149 -9.80 6.86 -9.79
N ALA A 150 -9.26 6.71 -11.01
CA ALA A 150 -10.06 6.48 -12.20
C ALA A 150 -10.52 5.02 -12.40
N LEU A 151 -9.76 4.05 -11.89
CA LEU A 151 -9.90 2.63 -12.27
C LEU A 151 -10.11 1.67 -11.09
N CYS A 152 -9.82 2.08 -9.86
CA CYS A 152 -10.01 1.24 -8.68
C CYS A 152 -11.38 1.50 -8.03
N ASP A 153 -12.00 0.45 -7.48
CA ASP A 153 -13.27 0.57 -6.75
C ASP A 153 -13.12 1.36 -5.45
N TYR A 154 -11.98 1.20 -4.76
CA TYR A 154 -11.64 1.93 -3.54
C TYR A 154 -10.21 2.43 -3.62
N VAL A 155 -9.99 3.67 -3.18
CA VAL A 155 -8.72 4.36 -3.33
C VAL A 155 -8.35 5.02 -2.02
N LEU A 156 -7.17 4.70 -1.51
CA LEU A 156 -6.52 5.40 -0.41
C LEU A 156 -5.62 6.50 -0.97
N ILE A 157 -5.90 7.74 -0.59
CA ILE A 157 -5.22 8.92 -1.12
C ILE A 157 -4.14 9.37 -0.14
N GLY A 158 -2.88 9.37 -0.60
CA GLY A 158 -1.80 10.01 0.15
C GLY A 158 -1.57 9.33 1.50
N GLU A 159 -1.86 10.06 2.57
CA GLU A 159 -1.61 9.61 3.94
C GLU A 159 -2.55 8.50 4.42
N GLU A 160 -3.69 8.31 3.75
CA GLU A 160 -4.66 7.26 4.09
C GLU A 160 -4.07 5.85 4.00
N MET A 161 -3.08 5.64 3.11
CA MET A 161 -2.41 4.33 3.02
C MET A 161 -1.59 4.02 4.28
N PHE A 162 -0.98 5.04 4.90
CA PHE A 162 -0.20 4.85 6.13
C PHE A 162 -1.13 4.60 7.31
N ALA A 163 -2.24 5.33 7.38
CA ALA A 163 -3.27 5.10 8.38
C ALA A 163 -3.86 3.69 8.27
N ALA A 164 -4.15 3.22 7.05
CA ALA A 164 -4.61 1.86 6.82
C ALA A 164 -3.58 0.82 7.26
N GLY A 165 -2.31 0.98 6.86
CA GLY A 165 -1.21 0.09 7.27
C GLY A 165 -1.04 0.02 8.79
N ALA A 166 -1.07 1.16 9.48
CA ALA A 166 -0.98 1.24 10.94
C ALA A 166 -2.20 0.63 11.64
N TYR A 167 -3.40 0.83 11.09
CA TYR A 167 -4.62 0.29 11.69
C TYR A 167 -4.69 -1.24 11.58
N VAL A 168 -4.29 -1.80 10.42
CA VAL A 168 -4.30 -3.26 10.23
C VAL A 168 -3.14 -3.96 10.95
N SER A 169 -2.00 -3.28 11.15
CA SER A 169 -0.89 -3.84 11.92
C SER A 169 -1.24 -3.97 13.40
N GLY A 170 -2.15 -3.13 13.89
CA GLY A 170 -2.54 -3.09 15.30
C GLY A 170 -1.45 -2.58 16.23
N ASP A 171 -0.36 -2.01 15.68
CA ASP A 171 0.77 -1.50 16.45
C ASP A 171 0.41 -0.14 17.09
N PRO A 172 0.30 -0.05 18.43
CA PRO A 172 -0.04 1.18 19.13
C PRO A 172 0.95 2.32 18.84
N GLN A 173 2.22 1.99 18.57
CA GLN A 173 3.23 3.00 18.27
C GLN A 173 3.01 3.61 16.88
N GLN A 174 2.67 2.80 15.88
CA GLN A 174 2.35 3.31 14.53
C GLN A 174 1.07 4.14 14.56
N ILE A 175 0.01 3.64 15.19
CA ILE A 175 -1.26 4.35 15.32
C ILE A 175 -1.07 5.67 16.07
N GLY A 176 -0.34 5.65 17.19
CA GLY A 176 -0.04 6.84 17.98
C GLY A 176 0.81 7.86 17.21
N SER A 177 1.76 7.39 16.38
CA SER A 177 2.56 8.27 15.54
C SER A 177 1.70 9.03 14.53
N ILE A 178 0.83 8.33 13.80
CA ILE A 178 -0.09 8.96 12.83
C ILE A 178 -1.00 9.97 13.53
N ALA A 179 -1.62 9.59 14.66
CA ALA A 179 -2.48 10.50 15.42
C ALA A 179 -1.73 11.76 15.89
N SER A 180 -0.48 11.62 16.34
CA SER A 180 0.34 12.75 16.77
C SER A 180 0.66 13.69 15.61
N GLN A 181 0.99 13.14 14.43
CA GLN A 181 1.27 13.94 13.24
C GLN A 181 0.08 14.79 12.85
N ASP A 182 -1.14 14.25 12.91
CA ASP A 182 -2.35 15.00 12.58
C ASP A 182 -2.63 16.12 13.58
N TRP A 183 -2.43 15.89 14.88
CA TRP A 183 -2.54 16.95 15.89
C TRP A 183 -1.54 18.09 15.66
N TYR A 184 -0.28 17.77 15.34
CA TYR A 184 0.72 18.79 15.05
C TYR A 184 0.45 19.54 13.74
N LYS A 185 -0.09 18.88 12.71
CA LYS A 185 -0.54 19.55 11.49
C LYS A 185 -1.68 20.54 11.79
N ILE A 186 -2.67 20.13 12.57
CA ILE A 186 -3.78 21.01 12.98
C ILE A 186 -3.24 22.22 13.74
N ALA A 187 -2.35 22.00 14.72
CA ALA A 187 -1.72 23.08 15.46
C ALA A 187 -0.95 24.04 14.53
N ALA A 188 -0.17 23.50 13.58
CA ALA A 188 0.57 24.30 12.60
C ALA A 188 -0.35 25.12 11.68
N ILE A 189 -1.48 24.56 11.25
CA ILE A 189 -2.50 25.26 10.46
C ILE A 189 -3.09 26.41 11.27
N ILE A 190 -3.49 26.17 12.52
CA ILE A 190 -4.03 27.22 13.40
C ILE A 190 -3.01 28.34 13.60
N LEU A 191 -1.77 28.01 13.95
CA LEU A 191 -0.70 28.98 14.14
C LEU A 191 -0.42 29.78 12.85
N SER A 192 -0.48 29.13 11.70
CA SER A 192 -0.30 29.78 10.40
C SER A 192 -1.43 30.76 10.08
N ILE A 193 -2.69 30.40 10.39
CA ILE A 193 -3.84 31.30 10.24
C ILE A 193 -3.73 32.50 11.18
N VAL A 194 -3.41 32.28 12.46
CA VAL A 194 -3.23 33.36 13.43
C VAL A 194 -2.09 34.28 13.01
N GLY A 195 -0.94 33.72 12.59
CA GLY A 195 0.18 34.49 12.08
C GLY A 195 -0.19 35.35 10.87
N ALA A 196 -0.93 34.78 9.91
CA ALA A 196 -1.41 35.52 8.74
C ALA A 196 -2.35 36.68 9.10
N LEU A 197 -3.26 36.47 10.06
CA LEU A 197 -4.17 37.52 10.55
C LEU A 197 -3.43 38.64 11.28
N LEU A 198 -2.50 38.30 12.19
CA LEU A 198 -1.70 39.28 12.92
C LEU A 198 -0.83 40.11 11.99
N ALA A 199 -0.19 39.47 11.00
CA ALA A 199 0.58 40.16 9.97
C ALA A 199 -0.30 41.12 9.14
N THR A 200 -1.51 40.68 8.77
CA THR A 200 -2.47 41.52 8.04
C THR A 200 -2.95 42.72 8.87
N ALA A 201 -3.08 42.56 10.19
CA ALA A 201 -3.46 43.63 11.11
C ALA A 201 -2.29 44.58 11.48
N GLY A 202 -1.09 44.36 10.95
CA GLY A 202 0.09 45.18 11.23
C GLY A 202 0.73 44.93 12.59
N VAL A 203 0.42 43.82 13.26
CA VAL A 203 1.03 43.44 14.53
C VAL A 203 2.36 42.73 14.26
N THR A 204 3.48 43.47 14.39
CA THR A 204 4.84 42.99 14.06
C THR A 204 5.52 42.21 15.18
N VAL A 205 4.87 42.01 16.33
CA VAL A 205 5.47 41.36 17.51
C VAL A 205 6.09 39.98 17.18
N ILE A 206 5.45 39.20 16.31
CA ILE A 206 5.96 37.87 15.92
C ILE A 206 7.09 37.99 14.89
N SER A 207 7.01 38.91 13.93
CA SER A 207 8.10 39.11 12.95
C SER A 207 9.35 39.66 13.62
N ASP A 208 9.20 40.58 14.56
CA ASP A 208 10.31 41.21 15.28
C ASP A 208 11.00 40.20 16.21
N LEU A 209 10.24 39.26 16.80
CA LEU A 209 10.79 38.15 17.59
C LEU A 209 11.56 37.13 16.72
N LEU A 210 11.09 36.83 15.51
CA LEU A 210 11.74 35.87 14.60
C LEU A 210 12.99 36.43 13.90
N LEU A 211 13.13 37.75 13.84
CA LEU A 211 14.28 38.45 13.25
C LEU A 211 15.40 38.75 14.25
N MET A 212 15.16 38.50 15.54
CA MET A 212 16.16 38.57 16.63
C MET A 212 17.01 37.30 16.68
#